data_AF-A0A3D3PL13-F1
#
_entry.id   AF-A0A3D3PL13-F1
#
_cell.length_a   1.000
_cell.length_b   1.000
_cell.length_c   1.000
_cell.angle_alpha   90.00
_cell.angle_beta   90.00
_cell.angle_gamma   90.00
#
_symmetry.space_group_name_H-M   'P 1'
#
loop_
_entity.id
_entity.type
_entity.pdbx_description
1 polymer ?
#
loop_
_entity_poly.entity_id
_entity_poly.type
_entity_poly.pdbx_seq_one_letter_code
_entity_poly.pdbx_strand_id
1 'polypeptide(L)'
;VKTCVGSEWCRFGTQNSTLMGQQLERALWKMYAPHKVKIAVSGCPRNCAESGIKDVGVIGVDSGWEIYVGGNGGIKTEVAHFFAKVKTHEEVLEYAGAFLQLYREEGWYLERTVHYIGRVGLDHVKKKVLEDVANRKALYERMLFSLDGEPDPWHEQDKALVDARQFAPLTA
;
A
#
# COMPACT_ATOMS: atom_id res chain seq x y z
N VAL A 1 5.67 5.00 1.46
CA VAL A 1 5.04 4.09 2.46
C VAL A 1 5.59 4.43 3.84
N LYS A 2 4.76 4.50 4.91
CA LYS A 2 5.27 4.71 6.28
C LYS A 2 5.57 3.36 6.94
N THR A 3 6.70 3.24 7.62
CA THR A 3 7.04 2.02 8.38
C THR A 3 7.37 2.36 9.83
N CYS A 4 7.26 1.37 10.72
CA CYS A 4 8.04 1.39 11.95
C CYS A 4 9.38 0.69 11.72
N VAL A 5 10.27 0.75 12.72
CA VAL A 5 11.62 0.19 12.62
C VAL A 5 11.67 -1.35 12.50
N GLY A 6 10.57 -2.06 12.80
CA GLY A 6 10.44 -3.50 12.54
C GLY A 6 11.28 -4.40 13.44
N SER A 7 11.35 -5.70 13.10
CA SER A 7 12.15 -6.70 13.83
C SER A 7 13.67 -6.48 13.74
N GLU A 8 14.13 -5.64 12.81
CA GLU A 8 15.54 -5.31 12.66
C GLU A 8 16.09 -4.50 13.84
N TRP A 9 15.26 -3.62 14.42
CA TRP A 9 15.69 -2.69 15.49
C TRP A 9 14.80 -2.70 16.74
N CYS A 10 13.54 -3.14 16.64
CA CYS A 10 12.62 -3.16 17.77
C CYS A 10 12.56 -4.54 18.42
N ARG A 11 12.76 -4.60 19.75
CA ARG A 11 12.60 -5.83 20.55
C ARG A 11 11.20 -6.47 20.51
N PHE A 12 10.19 -5.71 20.06
CA PHE A 12 8.81 -6.20 19.88
C PHE A 12 8.44 -6.41 18.42
N GLY A 13 9.36 -6.14 17.49
CA GLY A 13 9.11 -6.31 16.07
C GLY A 13 9.01 -7.80 15.76
N THR A 14 7.83 -8.23 15.28
CA THR A 14 7.58 -9.62 14.89
C THR A 14 8.06 -9.87 13.46
N GLN A 15 7.85 -8.90 12.59
CA GLN A 15 8.18 -8.96 11.16
C GLN A 15 9.07 -7.78 10.73
N ASN A 16 9.80 -7.95 9.63
CA ASN A 16 10.61 -6.88 9.05
C ASN A 16 9.73 -5.91 8.26
N SER A 17 9.15 -4.92 8.95
CA SER A 17 8.31 -3.89 8.33
C SER A 17 9.06 -2.96 7.37
N THR A 18 10.36 -2.76 7.58
CA THR A 18 11.18 -1.90 6.72
C THR A 18 11.29 -2.51 5.33
N LEU A 19 11.70 -3.78 5.25
CA LEU A 19 11.79 -4.51 3.97
C LEU A 19 10.44 -4.59 3.26
N MET A 20 9.37 -4.95 3.98
CA MET A 20 8.03 -5.02 3.40
C MET A 20 7.55 -3.65 2.90
N GLY A 21 7.87 -2.57 3.63
CA GLY A 21 7.55 -1.20 3.21
C GLY A 21 8.32 -0.75 1.97
N GLN A 22 9.60 -1.13 1.85
CA GLN A 22 10.41 -0.90 0.65
C GLN A 22 9.82 -1.64 -0.56
N GLN A 23 9.45 -2.92 -0.40
CA GLN A 23 8.87 -3.70 -1.49
C GLN A 23 7.52 -3.12 -1.95
N LEU A 24 6.64 -2.72 -1.02
CA LEU A 24 5.37 -2.05 -1.37
C LEU A 24 5.61 -0.71 -2.07
N GLU A 25 6.60 0.05 -1.64
CA GLU A 25 6.94 1.33 -2.28
C GLU A 25 7.45 1.10 -3.70
N ARG A 26 8.42 0.19 -3.91
CA ARG A 26 8.95 -0.16 -5.24
C ARG A 26 7.91 -0.80 -6.15
N ALA A 27 6.92 -1.53 -5.61
CA ALA A 27 5.89 -2.16 -6.42
C ALA A 27 4.78 -1.18 -6.87
N LEU A 28 4.59 -0.06 -6.15
CA LEU A 28 3.45 0.84 -6.34
C LEU A 28 3.87 2.30 -6.60
N TRP A 29 5.17 2.56 -6.71
CA TRP A 29 5.66 3.89 -7.04
C TRP A 29 5.07 4.34 -8.39
N LYS A 30 4.81 5.65 -8.53
CA LYS A 30 4.10 6.25 -9.69
C LYS A 30 2.67 5.78 -9.97
N MET A 31 2.09 4.91 -9.14
CA MET A 31 0.69 4.51 -9.29
C MET A 31 -0.24 5.74 -9.26
N TYR A 32 -1.00 5.93 -10.35
CA TYR A 32 -2.11 6.88 -10.36
C TYR A 32 -3.30 6.32 -9.57
N ALA A 33 -3.96 7.18 -8.79
CA ALA A 33 -5.18 6.84 -8.07
C ALA A 33 -6.20 7.98 -8.14
N PRO A 34 -7.51 7.69 -8.03
CA PRO A 34 -8.58 8.70 -8.06
C PRO A 34 -8.38 9.85 -7.05
N HIS A 35 -7.74 9.55 -5.91
CA HIS A 35 -7.24 10.54 -4.96
C HIS A 35 -5.96 10.00 -4.28
N LYS A 36 -5.25 10.84 -3.52
CA LYS A 36 -4.09 10.46 -2.67
C LYS A 36 -4.34 9.18 -1.85
N VAL A 37 -3.37 8.26 -1.91
CA VAL A 37 -3.34 6.99 -1.19
C VAL A 37 -2.19 7.00 -0.18
N LYS A 38 -2.47 6.58 1.05
CA LYS A 38 -1.45 6.38 2.09
C LYS A 38 -1.34 4.89 2.38
N ILE A 39 -0.11 4.39 2.46
CA ILE A 39 0.20 3.00 2.81
C ILE A 39 1.12 3.00 4.01
N ALA A 40 0.92 2.08 4.96
CA ALA A 40 1.87 1.85 6.03
C ALA A 40 2.03 0.38 6.42
N VAL A 41 3.20 0.06 6.94
CA VAL A 41 3.58 -1.28 7.43
C VAL A 41 4.08 -1.17 8.87
N SER A 42 3.40 -1.88 9.78
CA SER A 42 3.82 -2.05 11.16
C SER A 42 4.33 -3.47 11.35
N GLY A 43 5.49 -3.64 12.00
CA GLY A 43 6.11 -4.95 12.17
C GLY A 43 5.48 -5.83 13.27
N CYS A 44 4.55 -5.28 14.06
CA CYS A 44 3.82 -6.01 15.10
C CYS A 44 2.46 -5.32 15.41
N PRO A 45 1.57 -5.97 16.19
CA PRO A 45 0.24 -5.42 16.53
C PRO A 45 0.24 -4.10 17.30
N ARG A 46 1.39 -3.64 17.80
CA ARG A 46 1.52 -2.31 18.45
C ARG A 46 1.28 -1.16 17.48
N ASN A 47 1.31 -1.42 16.16
CA ASN A 47 0.82 -0.50 15.13
C ASN A 47 1.51 0.88 15.13
N CYS A 48 2.83 0.93 15.40
CA CYS A 48 3.58 2.20 15.50
C CYS A 48 3.67 2.98 14.17
N ALA A 49 3.37 2.37 13.02
CA ALA A 49 3.27 3.09 11.74
C ALA A 49 1.85 3.66 11.48
N GLU A 50 0.96 3.49 12.46
CA GLU A 50 -0.48 3.74 12.40
C GLU A 50 -1.10 3.17 11.11
N SER A 51 -0.82 1.91 10.82
CA SER A 51 -1.35 1.15 9.67
C SER A 51 -2.88 1.14 9.68
N GLY A 52 -3.49 1.04 10.86
CA GLY A 52 -4.96 1.03 11.03
C GLY A 52 -5.72 2.29 10.61
N ILE A 53 -5.05 3.35 10.12
CA ILE A 53 -5.69 4.58 9.60
C ILE A 53 -5.18 4.95 8.20
N LYS A 54 -4.55 4.00 7.50
CA LYS A 54 -4.07 4.19 6.13
C LYS A 54 -5.06 3.58 5.14
N ASP A 55 -5.02 4.05 3.90
CA ASP A 55 -5.84 3.52 2.82
C ASP A 55 -5.56 2.01 2.62
N VAL A 56 -4.28 1.62 2.75
CA VAL A 56 -3.83 0.23 2.96
C VAL A 56 -2.89 0.17 4.16
N GLY A 57 -3.27 -0.61 5.16
CA GLY A 57 -2.46 -0.87 6.35
C GLY A 57 -2.01 -2.33 6.38
N VAL A 58 -0.72 -2.56 6.62
CA VAL A 58 -0.15 -3.89 6.83
C VAL A 58 0.38 -3.97 8.26
N ILE A 59 0.05 -5.05 8.97
CA ILE A 59 0.46 -5.30 10.35
C ILE A 59 1.03 -6.71 10.46
N GLY A 60 2.29 -6.82 10.87
CA GLY A 60 2.96 -8.09 11.13
C GLY A 60 2.40 -8.77 12.37
N VAL A 61 2.27 -10.09 12.29
CA VAL A 61 1.89 -10.99 13.38
C VAL A 61 2.75 -12.25 13.31
N ASP A 62 2.77 -13.07 14.37
CA ASP A 62 3.66 -14.26 14.41
C ASP A 62 3.34 -15.26 13.30
N SER A 63 2.10 -15.23 12.80
CA SER A 63 1.59 -16.10 11.73
C SER A 63 1.60 -15.47 10.34
N GLY A 64 2.24 -14.32 10.15
CA GLY A 64 2.36 -13.63 8.86
C GLY A 64 1.96 -12.16 8.94
N TRP A 65 1.04 -11.75 8.08
CA TRP A 65 0.66 -10.36 7.86
C TRP A 65 -0.85 -10.19 7.80
N GLU A 66 -1.37 -9.22 8.55
CA GLU A 66 -2.75 -8.76 8.43
C GLU A 66 -2.80 -7.52 7.55
N ILE A 67 -3.77 -7.49 6.64
CA ILE A 67 -4.01 -6.40 5.70
C ILE A 67 -5.33 -5.74 6.10
N TYR A 68 -5.31 -4.41 6.15
CA TYR A 68 -6.43 -3.55 6.47
C TYR A 68 -6.63 -2.53 5.35
N VAL A 69 -7.88 -2.19 5.04
CA VAL A 69 -8.21 -1.27 3.93
C VAL A 69 -9.23 -0.21 4.33
N GLY A 70 -9.21 0.93 3.65
CA GLY A 70 -10.21 1.99 3.81
C GLY A 70 -10.02 2.88 5.04
N GLY A 71 -8.84 2.92 5.64
CA GLY A 71 -8.54 3.85 6.73
C GLY A 71 -8.32 5.28 6.22
N ASN A 72 -8.54 6.26 7.08
CA ASN A 72 -8.29 7.66 6.76
C ASN A 72 -7.71 8.44 7.95
N GLY A 73 -6.41 8.69 7.95
CA GLY A 73 -5.77 9.67 8.84
C GLY A 73 -5.89 11.10 8.30
N GLY A 74 -7.10 11.55 8.02
CA GLY A 74 -7.43 12.89 7.48
C GLY A 74 -8.21 13.74 8.48
N ILE A 75 -9.04 14.66 7.97
CA ILE A 75 -9.90 15.53 8.82
C ILE A 75 -10.86 14.67 9.66
N LYS A 76 -11.56 13.74 9.00
CA LYS A 76 -12.36 12.71 9.68
C LYS A 76 -11.52 11.44 9.78
N THR A 77 -11.07 11.12 10.98
CA THR A 77 -10.30 9.90 11.22
C THR A 77 -11.21 8.70 11.11
N GLU A 78 -10.86 7.76 10.23
CA GLU A 78 -11.61 6.51 10.03
C GLU A 78 -10.66 5.33 10.19
N VAL A 79 -11.12 4.32 10.93
CA VAL A 79 -10.36 3.09 11.18
C VAL A 79 -10.48 2.17 9.96
N ALA A 80 -9.35 1.64 9.50
CA ALA A 80 -9.30 0.68 8.42
C ALA A 80 -9.98 -0.63 8.81
N HIS A 81 -10.62 -1.28 7.85
CA HIS A 81 -11.29 -2.56 8.05
C HIS A 81 -10.34 -3.72 7.83
N PHE A 82 -10.43 -4.76 8.67
CA PHE A 82 -9.71 -6.01 8.42
C PHE A 82 -10.11 -6.61 7.07
N PHE A 83 -9.11 -6.84 6.23
CA PHE A 83 -9.29 -7.32 4.86
C PHE A 83 -8.92 -8.79 4.75
N ALA A 84 -7.65 -9.13 5.00
CA ALA A 84 -7.15 -10.48 4.86
C ALA A 84 -5.96 -10.73 5.78
N LYS A 85 -5.64 -12.01 5.99
CA LYS A 85 -4.41 -12.44 6.62
C LYS A 85 -3.66 -13.36 5.66
N VAL A 86 -2.40 -13.06 5.42
CA VAL A 86 -1.52 -13.74 4.46
C VAL A 86 -0.20 -14.10 5.14
N LYS A 87 0.63 -14.93 4.50
CA LYS A 87 1.88 -15.41 5.10
C LYS A 87 3.10 -14.72 4.55
N THR A 88 3.10 -14.42 3.25
CA THR A 88 4.28 -14.02 2.49
C THR A 88 4.21 -12.57 2.05
N HIS A 89 5.36 -12.01 1.69
CA HIS A 89 5.45 -10.63 1.18
C HIS A 89 4.78 -10.51 -0.19
N GLU A 90 4.91 -11.55 -1.01
CA GLU A 90 4.30 -11.66 -2.34
C GLU A 90 2.77 -11.61 -2.25
N GLU A 91 2.18 -12.30 -1.27
CA GLU A 91 0.73 -12.22 -1.01
C GLU A 91 0.33 -10.82 -0.51
N VAL A 92 1.14 -10.15 0.32
CA VAL A 92 0.86 -8.76 0.72
C VAL A 92 0.80 -7.84 -0.50
N LEU A 93 1.77 -7.97 -1.42
CA LEU A 93 1.81 -7.19 -2.66
C LEU A 93 0.59 -7.49 -3.55
N GLU A 94 0.25 -8.77 -3.75
CA GLU A 94 -0.89 -9.19 -4.57
C GLU A 94 -2.21 -8.63 -4.02
N TYR A 95 -2.48 -8.80 -2.73
CA TYR A 95 -3.75 -8.38 -2.13
C TYR A 95 -3.87 -6.86 -2.04
N ALA A 96 -2.79 -6.15 -1.67
CA ALA A 96 -2.77 -4.69 -1.63
C ALA A 96 -2.91 -4.09 -3.04
N GLY A 97 -2.16 -4.61 -4.01
CA GLY A 97 -2.19 -4.18 -5.39
C GLY A 97 -3.55 -4.44 -6.04
N ALA A 98 -4.17 -5.60 -5.80
CA ALA A 98 -5.49 -5.92 -6.32
C ALA A 98 -6.58 -5.00 -5.74
N PHE A 99 -6.55 -4.72 -4.43
CA PHE A 99 -7.47 -3.76 -3.82
C PHE A 99 -7.32 -2.36 -4.42
N LEU A 100 -6.07 -1.89 -4.55
CA LEU A 100 -5.79 -0.57 -5.12
C LEU A 100 -6.19 -0.50 -6.60
N GLN A 101 -5.99 -1.56 -7.37
CA GLN A 101 -6.45 -1.61 -8.76
C GLN A 101 -7.97 -1.54 -8.86
N LEU A 102 -8.68 -2.30 -8.02
CA LEU A 102 -10.14 -2.25 -8.00
C LEU A 102 -10.63 -0.83 -7.67
N TYR A 103 -10.00 -0.18 -6.69
CA TYR A 103 -10.29 1.21 -6.35
C TYR A 103 -9.95 2.18 -7.51
N ARG A 104 -8.88 1.95 -8.27
CA ARG A 104 -8.55 2.75 -9.47
C ARG A 104 -9.61 2.63 -10.57
N GLU A 105 -10.21 1.45 -10.70
CA GLU A 105 -11.22 1.16 -11.73
C GLU A 105 -12.62 1.65 -11.35
N GLU A 106 -12.96 1.66 -10.06
CA GLU A 106 -14.33 1.96 -9.59
C GLU A 106 -14.48 3.27 -8.83
N GLY A 107 -13.37 3.86 -8.40
CA GLY A 107 -13.34 5.11 -7.64
C GLY A 107 -13.67 6.32 -8.51
N TRP A 108 -14.47 7.24 -7.98
CA TRP A 108 -14.74 8.51 -8.62
C TRP A 108 -13.57 9.49 -8.46
N TYR A 109 -13.50 10.48 -9.35
CA TYR A 109 -12.50 11.55 -9.24
C TYR A 109 -12.56 12.22 -7.86
N LEU A 110 -11.40 12.35 -7.21
CA LEU A 110 -11.23 12.88 -5.85
C LEU A 110 -11.92 12.08 -4.74
N GLU A 111 -12.34 10.85 -5.00
CA GLU A 111 -12.90 9.95 -3.99
C GLU A 111 -11.79 9.24 -3.22
N ARG A 112 -11.78 9.29 -1.88
CA ARG A 112 -10.85 8.50 -1.04
C ARG A 112 -11.28 7.04 -0.96
N THR A 113 -10.35 6.13 -0.67
CA THR A 113 -10.68 4.70 -0.47
C THR A 113 -11.77 4.47 0.59
N VAL A 114 -11.77 5.26 1.66
CA VAL A 114 -12.81 5.21 2.71
C VAL A 114 -14.21 5.62 2.19
N HIS A 115 -14.29 6.62 1.31
CA HIS A 115 -15.57 7.05 0.73
C HIS A 115 -16.04 6.03 -0.32
N TYR A 116 -15.11 5.51 -1.12
CA TYR A 116 -15.35 4.41 -2.04
C TYR A 116 -15.93 3.19 -1.32
N ILE A 117 -15.27 2.70 -0.26
CA ILE A 117 -15.78 1.59 0.56
C ILE A 117 -17.12 1.95 1.21
N GLY A 118 -17.30 3.18 1.68
CA GLY A 118 -18.58 3.65 2.22
C GLY A 118 -19.71 3.61 1.19
N ARG A 119 -19.41 3.81 -0.10
CA ARG A 119 -20.37 3.79 -1.20
C ARG A 119 -20.67 2.37 -1.70
N VAL A 120 -19.66 1.55 -1.96
CA VAL A 120 -19.84 0.22 -2.54
C VAL A 120 -20.03 -0.89 -1.50
N GLY A 121 -19.64 -0.62 -0.25
CA GLY A 121 -19.62 -1.59 0.84
C GLY A 121 -18.35 -2.45 0.85
N LEU A 122 -17.87 -2.80 2.06
CA LEU A 122 -16.70 -3.67 2.21
C LEU A 122 -16.94 -5.06 1.60
N ASP A 123 -18.16 -5.57 1.66
CA ASP A 123 -18.51 -6.89 1.12
C ASP A 123 -18.35 -6.95 -0.39
N HIS A 124 -18.64 -5.87 -1.11
CA HIS A 124 -18.38 -5.78 -2.56
C HIS A 124 -16.89 -5.94 -2.87
N VAL A 125 -16.04 -5.25 -2.11
CA VAL A 125 -14.58 -5.34 -2.25
C VAL A 125 -14.08 -6.75 -1.91
N LYS A 126 -14.57 -7.34 -0.82
CA LYS A 126 -14.20 -8.71 -0.41
C LYS A 126 -14.63 -9.74 -1.45
N LYS A 127 -15.84 -9.63 -2.00
CA LYS A 127 -16.33 -10.51 -3.06
C LYS A 127 -15.41 -10.48 -4.29
N LYS A 128 -15.00 -9.29 -4.72
CA LYS A 128 -14.17 -9.13 -5.93
C LYS A 128 -12.70 -9.50 -5.76
N VAL A 129 -12.16 -9.45 -4.54
CA VAL A 129 -10.71 -9.64 -4.31
C VAL A 129 -10.42 -10.91 -3.49
N LEU A 130 -11.22 -11.22 -2.48
CA LEU A 130 -10.96 -12.35 -1.59
C LEU A 130 -11.65 -13.62 -2.08
N GLU A 131 -12.93 -13.51 -2.45
CA GLU A 131 -13.74 -14.65 -2.89
C GLU A 131 -13.48 -15.02 -4.36
N ASP A 132 -13.18 -14.03 -5.20
CA ASP A 132 -12.79 -14.22 -6.59
C ASP A 132 -11.26 -14.17 -6.78
N VAL A 133 -10.62 -15.34 -6.64
CA VAL A 133 -9.17 -15.50 -6.78
C VAL A 133 -8.69 -15.16 -8.20
N ALA A 134 -9.46 -15.54 -9.22
CA ALA A 134 -9.08 -15.28 -10.61
C ALA A 134 -9.09 -13.77 -10.89
N ASN A 135 -10.13 -13.08 -10.43
CA ASN A 135 -10.21 -11.63 -10.56
C ASN A 135 -9.15 -10.91 -9.73
N ARG A 136 -8.79 -11.39 -8.52
CA ARG A 136 -7.68 -10.82 -7.75
C ARG A 136 -6.36 -10.84 -8.53
N LYS A 137 -6.02 -11.99 -9.12
CA LYS A 137 -4.81 -12.11 -9.93
C LYS A 137 -4.86 -11.21 -11.15
N ALA A 138 -5.99 -11.17 -11.85
CA ALA A 138 -6.16 -10.29 -13.00
C ALA A 138 -6.07 -8.79 -12.63
N LEU A 139 -6.60 -8.39 -11.47
CA LEU A 139 -6.46 -7.02 -10.94
C LEU A 139 -4.99 -6.71 -10.64
N TYR A 140 -4.28 -7.62 -9.99
CA TYR A 140 -2.86 -7.41 -9.67
C TYR A 140 -1.99 -7.36 -10.93
N GLU A 141 -2.23 -8.22 -11.90
CA GLU A 141 -1.55 -8.19 -13.21
C GLU A 141 -1.78 -6.86 -13.95
N ARG A 142 -3.00 -6.32 -13.95
CA ARG A 142 -3.29 -5.00 -14.53
C ARG A 142 -2.58 -3.87 -13.79
N MET A 143 -2.48 -3.95 -12.46
CA MET A 143 -1.69 -3.01 -11.67
C MET A 143 -0.23 -3.02 -12.12
N LEU A 144 0.39 -4.19 -12.16
CA LEU A 144 1.78 -4.36 -12.58
C LEU A 144 2.01 -3.86 -14.01
N PHE A 145 1.12 -4.24 -14.94
CA PHE A 145 1.18 -3.78 -16.32
C PHE A 145 1.10 -2.25 -16.42
N SER A 146 0.26 -1.60 -15.61
CA SER A 146 0.14 -0.13 -15.63
C SER A 146 1.37 0.61 -15.11
N LEU A 147 2.28 -0.09 -14.43
CA LEU A 147 3.52 0.44 -13.87
C LEU A 147 4.75 -0.09 -14.64
N ASP A 148 4.55 -0.96 -15.62
CA ASP A 148 5.62 -1.57 -16.39
C ASP A 148 6.36 -0.50 -17.21
N GLY A 149 7.70 -0.59 -17.20
CA GLY A 149 8.55 0.38 -17.90
C GLY A 149 8.71 1.74 -17.22
N GLU A 150 8.08 2.00 -16.06
CA GLU A 150 8.39 3.20 -15.28
C GLU A 150 9.86 3.12 -14.78
N PRO A 151 10.71 4.13 -15.03
CA PRO A 151 12.13 4.10 -14.70
C PRO A 151 12.40 4.43 -13.23
N ASP A 152 13.09 3.57 -12.48
CA ASP A 152 13.37 3.83 -11.06
C ASP A 152 14.19 5.13 -10.90
N PRO A 153 13.68 6.18 -10.23
CA PRO A 153 14.34 7.48 -10.18
C PRO A 153 15.64 7.45 -9.37
N TRP A 154 15.87 6.43 -8.55
CA TRP A 154 17.08 6.29 -7.75
C TRP A 154 18.19 5.58 -8.51
N HIS A 155 17.85 4.65 -9.41
CA HIS A 155 18.82 3.84 -10.16
C HIS A 155 18.94 4.23 -11.64
N GLU A 156 17.90 4.84 -12.21
CA GLU A 156 17.76 5.19 -13.63
C GLU A 156 17.43 6.68 -13.80
N GLN A 157 18.17 7.54 -13.09
CA GLN A 157 17.95 8.99 -13.01
C GLN A 157 17.75 9.66 -14.38
N ASP A 158 18.54 9.27 -15.38
CA ASP A 158 18.47 9.81 -16.75
C ASP A 158 17.12 9.48 -17.42
N LYS A 159 16.69 8.21 -17.32
CA LYS A 159 15.40 7.78 -17.89
C LYS A 159 14.23 8.38 -17.14
N ALA A 160 14.37 8.55 -15.83
CA ALA A 160 13.38 9.18 -14.96
C ALA A 160 13.35 10.72 -15.04
N LEU A 161 14.23 11.32 -15.86
CA LEU A 161 14.35 12.77 -16.04
C LEU A 161 14.51 13.52 -14.70
N VAL A 162 15.27 12.94 -13.77
CA VAL A 162 15.51 13.52 -12.45
C VAL A 162 16.36 14.78 -12.60
N ASP A 163 15.87 15.92 -12.09
CA ASP A 163 16.63 17.17 -12.11
C ASP A 163 17.80 17.11 -11.13
N ALA A 164 19.01 16.85 -11.62
CA ALA A 164 20.20 16.72 -10.80
C ALA A 164 20.57 17.99 -10.02
N ARG A 165 20.06 19.17 -10.41
CA ARG A 165 20.30 20.44 -9.69
C ARG A 165 19.76 20.40 -8.27
N GLN A 166 18.77 19.55 -7.98
CA GLN A 166 18.23 19.37 -6.63
C GLN A 166 19.25 18.79 -5.63
N PHE A 167 20.33 18.19 -6.12
CA PHE A 167 21.42 17.65 -5.31
C PHE A 167 22.63 18.59 -5.22
N ALA A 168 22.60 19.73 -5.93
CA ALA A 168 23.63 20.73 -5.80
C ALA A 168 23.56 21.36 -4.39
N PRO A 169 24.68 21.45 -3.65
CA PRO A 169 24.70 22.18 -2.39
C PRO A 169 24.24 23.62 -2.61
N LEU A 170 23.41 24.14 -1.72
CA LEU A 170 23.10 25.57 -1.72
C LEU A 170 24.40 26.33 -1.41
N THR A 171 24.82 27.21 -2.32
CA THR A 171 25.93 28.13 -2.06
C THR A 171 25.48 29.15 -1.01
N ALA A 172 26.31 29.34 0.01
CA ALA A 172 26.08 30.27 1.13
C ALA A 172 25.96 31.73 0.66
#